data_AF-A0A7D5IN61-F1
#
_entry.id   AF-A0A7D5IN61-F1
#
_cell.length_a   1.000
_cell.length_b   1.000
_cell.length_c   1.000
_cell.angle_alpha   90.00
_cell.angle_beta   90.00
_cell.angle_gamma   90.00
#
_symmetry.space_group_name_H-M   'P 1'
#
loop_
_entity.id
_entity.type
_entity.pdbx_description
1 polymer ?
#
loop_
_entity_poly.entity_id
_entity_poly.type
_entity_poly.pdbx_seq_one_letter_code
_entity_poly.pdbx_strand_id
1 'polypeptide(L)'
;MRLEPFAEDGDLGEVIGRAVLDAADVGSAESLGVEGHLRVVEASARAESDVRALLQRSVEAARAGGASWARIGAALGMSRQAAQQRFGGPARDDDVSAEERWLGPVTAFDELPELEEAGRQGWRTVEAGMLAHRMVRTDTQWEHRRILWRGSLERERRDGWVVGCRAFPWIYLVRDLGVPPVAR
;
A
#
# COMPACT_ATOMS: atom_id res chain seq x y z
N MET A 1 25.20 -24.08 -5.09
CA MET A 1 23.83 -23.85 -4.59
C MET A 1 22.96 -23.59 -5.80
N ARG A 2 22.28 -24.63 -6.28
CA ARG A 2 21.40 -24.60 -7.46
C ARG A 2 20.06 -24.07 -6.98
N LEU A 3 19.59 -22.95 -7.53
CA LEU A 3 18.23 -22.48 -7.31
C LEU A 3 17.32 -23.48 -8.04
N GLU A 4 16.58 -24.27 -7.27
CA GLU A 4 15.49 -25.09 -7.81
C GLU A 4 14.51 -24.17 -8.55
N PRO A 5 14.00 -24.54 -9.73
CA PRO A 5 12.97 -23.77 -10.40
C PRO A 5 11.75 -23.71 -9.50
N PHE A 6 11.25 -22.50 -9.24
CA PHE A 6 9.96 -22.32 -8.59
C PHE A 6 8.93 -23.12 -9.39
N ALA A 7 8.17 -23.94 -8.66
CA ALA A 7 7.11 -24.79 -9.18
C ALA A 7 6.22 -24.01 -10.17
N GLU A 8 5.74 -24.69 -11.20
CA GLU A 8 4.79 -24.15 -12.18
C GLU A 8 3.48 -23.74 -11.48
N ASP A 9 3.47 -22.52 -10.95
CA ASP A 9 2.26 -21.79 -10.57
C ASP A 9 1.39 -21.62 -11.83
N GLY A 10 0.08 -21.81 -11.70
CA GLY A 10 -0.86 -21.45 -12.78
C GLY A 10 -0.53 -20.04 -13.29
N ASP A 11 -0.46 -19.89 -14.61
CA ASP A 11 -0.01 -18.66 -15.24
C ASP A 11 -0.77 -17.46 -14.65
N LEU A 12 -0.07 -16.53 -14.00
CA LEU A 12 -0.68 -15.32 -13.44
C LEU A 12 -1.50 -14.59 -14.51
N GLY A 13 -1.09 -14.70 -15.78
CA GLY A 13 -1.85 -14.23 -16.93
C GLY A 13 -3.24 -14.87 -17.05
N GLU A 14 -3.37 -16.17 -16.78
CA GLU A 14 -4.65 -16.89 -16.79
C GLU A 14 -5.58 -16.41 -15.67
N VAL A 15 -5.05 -16.23 -14.46
CA VAL A 15 -5.82 -15.72 -13.31
C VAL A 15 -6.32 -14.29 -13.56
N ILE A 16 -5.45 -13.42 -14.08
CA ILE A 16 -5.83 -12.05 -14.45
C ILE A 16 -6.85 -12.08 -15.59
N GLY A 17 -6.64 -12.91 -16.60
CA GLY A 17 -7.57 -13.07 -17.72
C GLY A 17 -8.96 -13.47 -17.24
N ARG A 18 -9.05 -14.42 -16.31
CA ARG A 18 -10.32 -14.82 -15.70
C ARG A 18 -10.98 -13.67 -14.95
N ALA A 19 -10.24 -12.97 -14.11
CA ALA A 19 -10.74 -11.83 -13.34
C ALA A 19 -11.25 -10.69 -14.25
N VAL A 20 -10.57 -10.43 -15.37
CA VAL A 20 -10.99 -9.45 -16.37
C VAL A 20 -12.31 -9.86 -17.04
N LEU A 21 -12.45 -11.13 -17.44
CA LEU A 21 -13.68 -11.61 -18.06
C LEU A 21 -14.86 -11.57 -17.09
N ASP A 22 -14.65 -11.99 -15.85
CA ASP A 22 -15.66 -11.92 -14.79
C ASP A 22 -16.06 -10.45 -14.52
N ALA A 23 -15.11 -9.51 -14.50
CA ALA A 23 -15.37 -8.08 -14.31
C ALA A 23 -16.03 -7.40 -15.52
N ALA A 24 -15.82 -7.92 -16.73
CA ALA A 24 -16.46 -7.44 -17.95
C ALA A 24 -17.92 -7.90 -18.07
N ASP A 25 -18.35 -8.85 -17.22
CA ASP A 25 -19.66 -9.50 -17.27
C ASP A 25 -19.96 -10.07 -18.68
N VAL A 26 -18.92 -10.62 -19.29
CA VAL A 26 -19.03 -11.39 -20.52
C VAL A 26 -19.14 -12.84 -20.09
N GLY A 27 -20.36 -13.37 -20.07
CA GLY A 27 -20.61 -14.76 -19.67
C GLY A 27 -19.82 -15.77 -20.51
N SER A 28 -20.04 -17.07 -20.29
CA SER A 28 -19.30 -18.16 -20.97
C SER A 28 -19.69 -18.35 -22.45
N ALA A 29 -20.08 -17.30 -23.16
CA ALA A 29 -20.48 -17.37 -24.56
C ALA A 29 -19.28 -17.75 -25.44
N GLU A 30 -19.49 -18.65 -26.40
CA GLU A 30 -18.46 -19.10 -27.35
C GLU A 30 -17.95 -17.98 -28.29
N SER A 31 -18.71 -16.88 -28.42
CA SER A 31 -18.30 -15.69 -29.18
C SER A 31 -18.84 -14.40 -28.55
N LEU A 32 -18.07 -13.32 -28.70
CA LEU A 32 -18.43 -11.99 -28.23
C LEU A 32 -18.85 -11.10 -29.42
N GLY A 33 -19.92 -10.34 -29.24
CA GLY A 33 -20.23 -9.21 -30.12
C GLY A 33 -19.33 -8.00 -29.82
N VAL A 34 -19.44 -6.96 -30.64
CA VAL A 34 -18.67 -5.70 -30.50
C VAL A 34 -18.76 -5.12 -29.09
N GLU A 35 -19.95 -5.01 -28.52
CA GLU A 35 -20.16 -4.51 -27.15
C GLU A 35 -19.51 -5.39 -26.08
N GLY A 36 -19.47 -6.71 -26.29
CA GLY A 36 -18.75 -7.63 -25.40
C GLY A 36 -17.25 -7.37 -25.41
N HIS A 37 -16.68 -7.18 -26.59
CA HIS A 37 -15.26 -6.82 -26.73
C HIS A 37 -14.93 -5.48 -26.10
N LEU A 38 -15.79 -4.46 -26.25
CA LEU A 38 -15.58 -3.15 -25.62
C LEU A 38 -15.58 -3.25 -24.08
N ARG A 39 -16.49 -4.03 -23.49
CA ARG A 39 -16.48 -4.28 -22.03
C ARG A 39 -15.21 -4.98 -21.55
N VAL A 40 -14.68 -5.92 -22.32
CA VAL A 40 -13.38 -6.57 -22.01
C VAL A 40 -12.23 -5.57 -22.06
N VAL A 41 -12.21 -4.65 -23.03
CA VAL A 41 -11.20 -3.58 -23.11
C VAL A 41 -11.27 -2.68 -21.88
N GLU A 42 -12.46 -2.24 -21.48
CA GLU A 42 -12.63 -1.42 -20.27
C GLU A 42 -12.19 -2.15 -18.99
N ALA A 43 -12.58 -3.43 -18.84
CA ALA A 43 -12.18 -4.24 -17.69
C ALA A 43 -10.66 -4.46 -17.66
N SER A 44 -10.04 -4.69 -18.82
CA SER A 44 -8.59 -4.83 -18.95
C SER A 44 -7.87 -3.54 -18.56
N ALA A 45 -8.38 -2.38 -18.98
CA ALA A 45 -7.80 -1.08 -18.61
C ALA A 45 -7.89 -0.82 -17.09
N ARG A 46 -9.01 -1.19 -16.46
CA ARG A 46 -9.15 -1.15 -14.99
C ARG A 46 -8.13 -2.06 -14.31
N ALA A 47 -8.01 -3.32 -14.77
CA ALA A 47 -7.04 -4.27 -14.24
C ALA A 47 -5.58 -3.78 -14.41
N GLU A 48 -5.24 -3.17 -15.55
CA GLU A 48 -3.92 -2.58 -15.77
C GLU A 48 -3.61 -1.49 -14.73
N SER A 49 -4.57 -0.60 -14.49
CA SER A 49 -4.45 0.46 -13.48
C SER A 49 -4.24 -0.12 -12.08
N ASP A 50 -5.01 -1.13 -11.71
CA ASP A 50 -4.93 -1.78 -10.39
C ASP A 50 -3.60 -2.51 -10.18
N VAL A 51 -3.13 -3.24 -11.20
CA VAL A 51 -1.83 -3.94 -11.18
C VAL A 51 -0.68 -2.94 -11.12
N ARG A 52 -0.78 -1.83 -11.86
CA ARG A 52 0.21 -0.74 -11.82
C ARG A 52 0.27 -0.10 -10.43
N ALA A 53 -0.87 0.16 -9.81
CA ALA A 53 -0.95 0.70 -8.46
C ALA A 53 -0.41 -0.31 -7.42
N LEU A 54 -0.66 -1.60 -7.60
CA LEU A 54 -0.09 -2.66 -6.76
C LEU A 54 1.44 -2.69 -6.88
N LEU A 55 1.98 -2.61 -8.09
CA LEU A 55 3.42 -2.57 -8.32
C LEU A 55 4.07 -1.33 -7.66
N GLN A 56 3.47 -0.14 -7.79
CA GLN A 56 3.94 1.07 -7.13
C GLN A 56 4.04 0.87 -5.61
N ARG A 57 2.99 0.35 -4.97
CA ARG A 57 2.97 0.08 -3.52
C ARG A 57 4.02 -0.96 -3.11
N SER A 58 4.24 -1.99 -3.91
CA SER A 58 5.28 -3.00 -3.65
C SER A 58 6.68 -2.39 -3.72
N VAL A 59 6.92 -1.47 -4.65
CA VAL A 59 8.19 -0.74 -4.76
C VAL A 59 8.39 0.20 -3.56
N GLU A 60 7.35 0.94 -3.16
CA GLU A 60 7.38 1.79 -1.97
C GLU A 60 7.68 0.98 -0.69
N ALA A 61 7.00 -0.16 -0.51
CA ALA A 61 7.25 -1.07 0.61
C ALA A 61 8.68 -1.63 0.59
N ALA A 62 9.22 -1.96 -0.58
CA ALA A 62 10.61 -2.39 -0.72
C ALA A 62 11.59 -1.26 -0.36
N ARG A 63 11.32 -0.02 -0.77
CA ARG A 63 12.13 1.17 -0.43
C ARG A 63 12.11 1.44 1.08
N ALA A 64 10.92 1.40 1.69
CA ALA A 64 10.70 1.47 3.13
C ALA A 64 11.50 0.39 3.88
N GLY A 65 11.49 -0.85 3.39
CA GLY A 65 12.30 -1.96 3.89
C GLY A 65 13.81 -1.86 3.61
N GLY A 66 14.31 -0.72 3.13
CA GLY A 66 15.73 -0.46 2.92
C GLY A 66 16.29 -0.94 1.57
N ALA A 67 15.47 -1.46 0.65
CA ALA A 67 15.96 -1.87 -0.66
C ALA A 67 16.44 -0.66 -1.47
N SER A 68 17.66 -0.70 -2.00
CA SER A 68 18.18 0.36 -2.86
C SER A 68 17.50 0.38 -4.22
N TRP A 69 17.50 1.54 -4.90
CA TRP A 69 17.02 1.65 -6.28
C TRP A 69 17.73 0.70 -7.25
N ALA A 70 18.99 0.33 -6.96
CA ALA A 70 19.73 -0.62 -7.77
C ALA A 70 19.15 -2.04 -7.62
N ARG A 71 18.80 -2.44 -6.40
CA ARG A 71 18.19 -3.75 -6.11
C ARG A 71 16.78 -3.85 -6.68
N ILE A 72 16.00 -2.78 -6.56
CA ILE A 72 14.66 -2.69 -7.17
C ILE A 72 14.74 -2.72 -8.69
N GLY A 73 15.65 -1.96 -9.29
CA GLY A 73 15.87 -1.99 -10.73
C GLY A 73 16.22 -3.38 -11.23
N ALA A 74 17.16 -4.07 -10.56
CA ALA A 74 17.53 -5.44 -10.89
C ALA A 74 16.34 -6.41 -10.82
N ALA A 75 15.49 -6.31 -9.78
CA ALA A 75 14.29 -7.15 -9.65
C ALA A 75 13.25 -6.90 -10.75
N LEU A 76 13.18 -5.67 -11.28
CA LEU A 76 12.25 -5.29 -12.35
C LEU A 76 12.86 -5.38 -13.76
N GLY A 77 14.09 -5.91 -13.90
CA GLY A 77 14.78 -6.00 -15.18
C GLY A 77 15.12 -4.64 -15.80
N MET A 78 15.32 -3.59 -15.00
CA MET A 78 15.63 -2.23 -15.46
C MET A 78 16.84 -1.62 -14.74
N SER A 79 17.36 -0.52 -15.29
CA SER A 79 18.47 0.19 -14.65
C SER A 79 18.04 0.89 -13.36
N ARG A 80 19.01 1.17 -12.46
CA ARG A 80 18.79 1.96 -11.24
C ARG A 80 18.11 3.29 -11.54
N GLN A 81 18.59 4.01 -12.56
CA GLN A 81 18.06 5.32 -12.94
C GLN A 81 16.64 5.21 -13.49
N ALA A 82 16.35 4.18 -14.31
CA ALA A 82 15.00 3.92 -14.82
C ALA A 82 14.01 3.62 -13.68
N ALA A 83 14.42 2.81 -12.70
CA ALA A 83 13.61 2.54 -11.51
C ALA A 83 13.35 3.81 -10.68
N GLN A 84 14.40 4.60 -10.42
CA GLN A 84 14.26 5.85 -9.68
C GLN A 84 13.35 6.85 -10.41
N GLN A 85 13.49 7.00 -11.72
CA GLN A 85 12.65 7.91 -12.51
C GLN A 85 11.18 7.46 -12.53
N ARG A 86 10.94 6.15 -12.64
CA ARG A 86 9.58 5.59 -12.74
C ARG A 86 8.83 5.59 -11.42
N PHE A 87 9.51 5.28 -10.31
CA PHE A 87 8.86 5.02 -9.02
C PHE A 87 9.22 6.03 -7.93
N GLY A 88 10.33 6.75 -8.06
CA GLY A 88 10.79 7.76 -7.11
C GLY A 88 10.29 9.15 -7.46
N GLY A 89 9.01 9.27 -7.82
CA GLY A 89 8.38 10.52 -8.31
C GLY A 89 8.67 11.74 -7.43
N PRO A 90 8.38 12.97 -7.93
CA PRO A 90 8.44 14.15 -7.08
C PRO A 90 7.60 13.87 -5.85
N ALA A 91 8.17 14.08 -4.65
CA ALA A 91 7.40 14.09 -3.43
C ALA A 91 6.13 14.89 -3.71
N ARG A 92 4.94 14.34 -3.39
CA ARG A 92 3.70 15.09 -3.54
C ARG A 92 3.93 16.44 -2.85
N ASP A 93 3.84 17.52 -3.61
CA ASP A 93 4.06 18.91 -3.15
C ASP A 93 3.03 19.36 -2.09
N ASP A 94 2.17 18.45 -1.60
CA ASP A 94 1.27 18.70 -0.49
C ASP A 94 1.99 18.70 0.89
N ASP A 95 3.30 18.38 0.95
CA ASP A 95 3.98 18.06 2.21
C ASP A 95 5.32 18.79 2.44
N VAL A 96 5.53 19.97 1.85
CA VAL A 96 6.79 20.75 2.00
C VAL A 96 6.96 21.38 3.40
N SER A 97 6.19 20.96 4.40
CA SER A 97 6.34 21.42 5.80
C SER A 97 6.00 20.36 6.86
N ALA A 98 5.63 19.15 6.45
CA ALA A 98 5.34 18.08 7.40
C ALA A 98 6.62 17.67 8.13
N GLU A 99 6.69 17.98 9.41
CA GLU A 99 7.70 17.42 10.29
C GLU A 99 7.55 15.90 10.26
N GLU A 100 8.62 15.17 9.91
CA GLU A 100 8.65 13.70 9.96
C GLU A 100 9.46 13.21 11.16
N ARG A 101 9.05 12.09 11.75
CA ARG A 101 9.83 11.40 12.79
C ARG A 101 9.71 9.90 12.70
N TRP A 102 10.68 9.20 13.30
CA TRP A 102 10.56 7.79 13.63
C TRP A 102 10.18 7.62 15.11
N LEU A 103 9.12 6.87 15.37
CA LEU A 103 8.72 6.42 16.71
C LEU A 103 9.25 5.00 16.90
N GLY A 104 10.23 4.83 17.77
CA GLY A 104 10.84 3.54 18.08
C GLY A 104 12.05 3.64 19.02
N PRO A 105 12.60 2.50 19.49
CA PRO A 105 12.12 1.15 19.21
C PRO A 105 10.80 0.84 19.94
N VAL A 106 9.88 0.17 19.27
CA VAL A 106 8.62 -0.35 19.83
C VAL A 106 8.42 -1.82 19.46
N THR A 107 7.77 -2.56 20.34
CA THR A 107 7.38 -3.96 20.18
C THR A 107 5.88 -4.08 19.98
N ALA A 108 5.39 -5.28 19.68
CA ALA A 108 3.96 -5.50 19.51
C ALA A 108 3.11 -5.23 20.79
N PHE A 109 3.74 -5.10 21.97
CA PHE A 109 3.09 -4.93 23.27
C PHE A 109 2.95 -3.45 23.70
N ASP A 110 3.95 -2.63 23.42
CA ASP A 110 4.06 -1.21 23.81
C ASP A 110 3.80 -0.25 22.65
N GLU A 111 3.77 -0.75 21.41
CA GLU A 111 3.51 0.06 20.22
C GLU A 111 2.18 0.84 20.27
N LEU A 112 1.07 0.23 20.68
CA LEU A 112 -0.23 0.92 20.65
C LEU A 112 -0.30 2.11 21.62
N PRO A 113 0.11 1.98 22.90
CA PRO A 113 0.22 3.13 23.80
C PRO A 113 1.12 4.27 23.27
N GLU A 114 2.27 3.92 22.67
CA GLU A 114 3.18 4.92 22.08
C GLU A 114 2.55 5.63 20.88
N LEU A 115 1.78 4.90 20.06
CA LEU A 115 1.03 5.46 18.94
C LEU A 115 -0.12 6.37 19.41
N GLU A 116 -0.84 5.99 20.47
CA GLU A 116 -1.87 6.82 21.09
C GLU A 116 -1.29 8.17 21.57
N GLU A 117 -0.15 8.12 22.27
CA GLU A 117 0.54 9.34 22.71
C GLU A 117 0.99 10.22 21.55
N ALA A 118 1.60 9.60 20.54
CA ALA A 118 2.01 10.28 19.32
C ALA A 118 0.81 10.91 18.60
N GLY A 119 -0.31 10.21 18.54
CA GLY A 119 -1.57 10.67 17.96
C GLY A 119 -2.11 11.93 18.66
N ARG A 120 -2.06 11.98 20.00
CA ARG A 120 -2.43 13.18 20.77
C ARG A 120 -1.54 14.38 20.47
N GLN A 121 -0.29 14.15 20.12
CA GLN A 121 0.69 15.19 19.73
C GLN A 121 0.61 15.55 18.23
N GLY A 122 -0.36 14.99 17.50
CA GLY A 122 -0.63 15.29 16.10
C GLY A 122 0.17 14.48 15.09
N TRP A 123 0.73 13.34 15.51
CA TRP A 123 1.51 12.46 14.66
C TRP A 123 0.68 11.29 14.15
N ARG A 124 0.67 11.06 12.84
CA ARG A 124 0.03 9.89 12.23
C ARG A 124 1.05 8.95 11.61
N THR A 125 0.81 7.65 11.71
CA THR A 125 1.64 6.64 11.05
C THR A 125 1.41 6.65 9.55
N VAL A 126 2.49 6.72 8.78
CA VAL A 126 2.48 6.56 7.32
C VAL A 126 3.26 5.32 6.88
N GLU A 127 4.08 4.73 7.77
CA GLU A 127 4.87 3.54 7.51
C GLU A 127 5.20 2.79 8.81
N ALA A 128 5.33 1.46 8.74
CA ALA A 128 5.76 0.63 9.86
C ALA A 128 6.94 -0.26 9.42
N GLY A 129 8.09 -0.07 10.05
CA GLY A 129 9.24 -0.97 10.00
C GLY A 129 9.15 -2.07 11.06
N MET A 130 10.21 -2.88 11.18
CA MET A 130 10.19 -4.06 12.07
C MET A 130 9.96 -3.72 13.56
N LEU A 131 10.41 -2.55 14.03
CA LEU A 131 10.29 -2.10 15.43
C LEU A 131 10.08 -0.56 15.53
N ALA A 132 9.55 0.07 14.49
CA ALA A 132 9.41 1.52 14.46
C ALA A 132 8.34 1.97 13.47
N HIS A 133 7.76 3.15 13.71
CA HIS A 133 6.82 3.81 12.81
C HIS A 133 7.43 5.07 12.23
N ARG A 134 7.30 5.28 10.91
CA ARG A 134 7.53 6.60 10.32
C ARG A 134 6.22 7.37 10.40
N MET A 135 6.32 8.59 10.89
CA MET A 135 5.17 9.43 11.18
C MET A 135 5.33 10.80 10.55
N VAL A 136 4.19 11.39 10.20
CA VAL A 136 4.07 12.77 9.73
C VAL A 136 3.29 13.57 10.77
N ARG A 137 3.75 14.78 11.08
CA ARG A 137 3.07 15.74 11.95
C ARG A 137 1.98 16.48 11.19
N THR A 138 0.87 16.73 11.89
CA THR A 138 -0.30 17.48 11.40
C THR A 138 -0.83 18.41 12.48
N ASP A 139 -1.79 19.25 12.10
CA ASP A 139 -2.47 20.19 13.00
C ASP A 139 -3.67 19.59 13.73
N THR A 140 -3.86 18.27 13.68
CA THR A 140 -4.95 17.56 14.36
C THR A 140 -4.46 16.32 15.07
N GLN A 141 -5.21 15.88 16.08
CA GLN A 141 -4.96 14.62 16.77
C GLN A 141 -5.41 13.41 15.94
N TRP A 142 -4.74 12.29 16.15
CA TRP A 142 -5.02 11.03 15.46
C TRP A 142 -5.26 9.90 16.44
N GLU A 143 -6.14 8.99 16.07
CA GLU A 143 -6.19 7.66 16.65
C GLU A 143 -5.52 6.65 15.74
N HIS A 144 -4.91 5.63 16.35
CA HIS A 144 -4.28 4.53 15.65
C HIS A 144 -4.93 3.22 16.07
N ARG A 145 -5.05 2.30 15.11
CA ARG A 145 -5.55 0.97 15.37
C ARG A 145 -4.80 -0.03 14.53
N ARG A 146 -4.37 -1.13 15.15
CA ARG A 146 -3.78 -2.27 14.45
C ARG A 146 -4.81 -3.38 14.30
N ILE A 147 -5.00 -3.87 13.09
CA ILE A 147 -5.83 -5.05 12.82
C ILE A 147 -5.01 -6.11 12.09
N LEU A 148 -5.42 -7.37 12.21
CA LEU A 148 -4.90 -8.42 11.34
C LEU A 148 -5.37 -8.18 9.91
N TRP A 149 -4.55 -8.57 8.95
CA TRP A 149 -4.94 -8.66 7.56
C TRP A 149 -5.95 -9.80 7.35
N ARG A 150 -7.23 -9.56 7.71
CA ARG A 150 -8.33 -10.51 7.56
C ARG A 150 -9.55 -9.79 6.99
N GLY A 151 -9.79 -9.95 5.69
CA GLY A 151 -11.04 -9.54 5.03
C GLY A 151 -11.17 -8.04 4.71
N SER A 152 -12.42 -7.62 4.51
CA SER A 152 -12.80 -6.28 4.05
C SER A 152 -12.56 -5.20 5.12
N LEU A 153 -12.17 -3.99 4.68
CA LEU A 153 -12.00 -2.79 5.51
C LEU A 153 -13.25 -1.87 5.51
N GLU A 154 -14.36 -2.31 4.94
CA GLU A 154 -15.56 -1.47 4.75
C GLU A 154 -16.13 -0.93 6.06
N ARG A 155 -16.14 -1.75 7.11
CA ARG A 155 -16.62 -1.35 8.43
C ARG A 155 -15.73 -0.25 9.00
N GLU A 156 -14.43 -0.46 8.96
CA GLU A 156 -13.42 0.50 9.43
C GLU A 156 -13.52 1.82 8.67
N ARG A 157 -13.65 1.77 7.34
CA ARG A 157 -13.84 2.96 6.51
C ARG A 157 -15.12 3.72 6.86
N ARG A 158 -16.22 3.02 7.12
CA ARG A 158 -17.48 3.64 7.56
C ARG A 158 -17.34 4.34 8.91
N ASP A 159 -16.52 3.78 9.79
CA ASP A 159 -16.19 4.34 11.11
C ASP A 159 -15.13 5.47 11.04
N GLY A 160 -14.73 5.91 9.83
CA GLY A 160 -13.78 7.00 9.59
C GLY A 160 -12.31 6.59 9.56
N TRP A 161 -12.00 5.29 9.62
CA TRP A 161 -10.61 4.82 9.57
C TRP A 161 -10.09 4.77 8.14
N VAL A 162 -8.84 5.21 7.98
CA VAL A 162 -8.08 5.07 6.74
C VAL A 162 -6.83 4.23 6.99
N VAL A 163 -6.31 3.60 5.93
CA VAL A 163 -5.06 2.84 6.06
C VAL A 163 -3.89 3.81 6.13
N GLY A 164 -3.20 3.84 7.27
CA GLY A 164 -1.94 4.56 7.43
C GLY A 164 -0.81 3.79 6.75
N CYS A 165 -0.65 2.51 7.10
CA CYS A 165 0.28 1.62 6.40
C CYS A 165 -0.11 0.14 6.51
N ARG A 166 0.59 -0.72 5.77
CA ARG A 166 0.43 -2.18 5.83
C ARG A 166 1.79 -2.81 6.12
N ALA A 167 1.88 -3.62 7.17
CA ALA A 167 3.08 -4.34 7.55
C ALA A 167 2.69 -5.74 8.02
N PHE A 168 2.87 -6.73 7.14
CA PHE A 168 2.38 -8.08 7.36
C PHE A 168 2.81 -8.66 8.72
N PRO A 169 1.90 -9.29 9.50
CA PRO A 169 0.51 -9.65 9.18
C PRO A 169 -0.53 -8.57 9.52
N TRP A 170 -0.11 -7.33 9.75
CA TRP A 170 -0.91 -6.24 10.28
C TRP A 170 -1.28 -5.18 9.22
N ILE A 171 -2.39 -4.50 9.49
CA ILE A 171 -2.78 -3.24 8.87
C ILE A 171 -2.88 -2.21 9.98
N TYR A 172 -2.19 -1.08 9.81
CA TYR A 172 -2.26 0.07 10.71
C TYR A 172 -3.23 1.08 10.11
N LEU A 173 -4.30 1.30 10.84
CA LEU A 173 -5.34 2.27 10.53
C LEU A 173 -5.09 3.53 11.34
N VAL A 174 -5.42 4.67 10.74
CA VAL A 174 -5.40 5.98 11.38
C VAL A 174 -6.75 6.65 11.18
N ARG A 175 -7.17 7.46 12.15
CA ARG A 175 -8.40 8.25 12.07
C ARG A 175 -8.12 9.66 12.59
N ASP A 176 -8.48 10.65 11.80
CA ASP A 176 -8.35 12.07 12.17
C ASP A 176 -9.49 12.44 13.13
N LEU A 177 -9.15 13.07 14.26
CA LEU A 177 -10.12 13.54 15.24
C LEU A 177 -10.57 14.99 14.99
N GLY A 178 -9.87 15.73 14.14
CA GLY A 178 -10.17 17.14 13.84
C GLY A 178 -9.97 18.09 15.03
N VAL A 179 -9.33 17.65 16.10
CA VAL A 179 -9.05 18.48 17.29
C VAL A 179 -7.56 18.84 17.38
N PRO A 180 -7.18 20.02 17.88
CA PRO A 180 -5.78 20.45 17.94
C PRO A 180 -4.88 19.53 18.77
N PRO A 181 -3.58 19.36 18.42
CA PRO A 181 -2.62 18.58 19.18
C PRO A 181 -2.41 19.10 20.60
N VAL A 182 -2.15 18.17 21.52
CA VAL A 182 -1.67 18.49 22.86
C VAL A 182 -0.18 18.86 22.76
N ALA A 183 0.21 19.96 23.41
CA ALA A 183 1.62 20.33 23.54
C ALA A 183 2.36 19.26 24.37
N ARG A 184 3.60 18.97 23.97
CA ARG A 184 4.45 17.98 24.64
C ARG A 184 4.90 18.44 26.02
#